data_AF-A0A177EGU2-F1
#
_entry.id   AF-A0A177EGU2-F1
#
_cell.length_a   1.000
_cell.length_b   1.000
_cell.length_c   1.000
_cell.angle_alpha   90.00
_cell.angle_beta   90.00
_cell.angle_gamma   90.00
#
_symmetry.space_group_name_H-M   'P 1'
#
loop_
_entity.id
_entity.type
_entity.pdbx_description
1 polymer ?
#
loop_
_entity_poly.entity_id
_entity_poly.type
_entity_poly.pdbx_seq_one_letter_code
_entity_poly.pdbx_strand_id
1 'polypeptide(L)'
;MASIYTLFFFWGAVACLFPDRETDYYALPYIVSEYTSETLTFFSQCNLHLNTTFVDETEYILKRQAPRNCIFINFCPLEDVPDHLVPGIKFPHLKIATSCSSRGPATEQAGLVLLMKVLWAFSVIHTDRFVLSGFRLSTDPGISGHIFRRVSLQSLPILATDWVFLEGVSSSVARWVFENTIIGGGTGALTLVVTNIADAKTLDFLDSLKHPTLMSLGLCQMPNLRSLKCRFLCENRVVKYLSLSTLNRLKGISPEVVMAVASHQWEYILADAHLWVYLNELPGRLINVEHLSLLFCFNQVACTRFSPPPGVPNMHVKYVTLVNGKGLHTMSIYTTRWLLLWVCPRFTDLETIAIHTSTLHACLVKYIQDHVFCIRPYPRLKSLVINAHHCTLLDPSKTELPQSSKICYFP
;
A
#
# COMPACT_ATOMS: atom_id res chain seq x y z
N MET A 1 -13.51 -5.46 0.30
CA MET A 1 -13.57 -3.98 0.29
C MET A 1 -12.98 -3.34 1.56
N ALA A 2 -13.37 -3.72 2.79
CA ALA A 2 -12.86 -3.07 4.02
C ALA A 2 -11.32 -2.97 4.17
N SER A 3 -10.58 -4.04 3.85
CA SER A 3 -9.09 -4.03 3.91
C SER A 3 -8.43 -3.05 2.92
N ILE A 4 -9.09 -2.76 1.79
CA ILE A 4 -8.59 -1.79 0.81
C ILE A 4 -8.71 -0.38 1.39
N TYR A 5 -9.80 -0.06 2.08
CA TYR A 5 -9.95 1.22 2.75
C TYR A 5 -8.89 1.44 3.82
N THR A 6 -8.55 0.45 4.65
CA THR A 6 -7.49 0.61 5.66
C THR A 6 -6.13 0.96 5.04
N LEU A 7 -5.79 0.32 3.91
CA LEU A 7 -4.59 0.66 3.13
C LEU A 7 -4.70 2.06 2.53
N PHE A 8 -5.82 2.42 1.89
CA PHE A 8 -6.00 3.75 1.30
C PHE A 8 -6.06 4.87 2.34
N PHE A 9 -6.59 4.61 3.54
CA PHE A 9 -6.53 5.56 4.66
C PHE A 9 -5.08 5.73 5.14
N PHE A 10 -4.34 4.63 5.27
CA PHE A 10 -2.93 4.67 5.66
C PHE A 10 -2.08 5.46 4.65
N TRP A 11 -2.15 5.07 3.38
CA TRP A 11 -1.41 5.73 2.30
C TRP A 11 -1.92 7.14 1.99
N GLY A 12 -3.21 7.38 2.17
CA GLY A 12 -3.81 8.70 2.09
C GLY A 12 -3.24 9.65 3.14
N ALA A 13 -3.11 9.19 4.40
CA ALA A 13 -2.51 9.97 5.47
C ALA A 13 -1.01 10.23 5.23
N VAL A 14 -0.24 9.22 4.81
CA VAL A 14 1.19 9.38 4.47
C VAL A 14 1.39 10.39 3.34
N ALA A 15 0.53 10.36 2.33
CA ALA A 15 0.65 11.27 1.20
C ALA A 15 0.20 12.71 1.50
N CYS A 16 -0.61 12.95 2.55
CA CYS A 16 -0.94 14.30 3.01
C CYS A 16 0.23 15.02 3.70
N LEU A 17 1.32 14.32 4.03
CA LEU A 17 2.48 14.90 4.71
C LEU A 17 3.48 15.60 3.77
N PHE A 18 3.26 15.54 2.46
CA PHE A 18 4.13 16.18 1.48
C PHE A 18 3.39 17.36 0.83
N PRO A 19 3.66 18.61 1.26
CA PRO A 19 3.06 19.78 0.63
C PRO A 19 3.53 19.89 -0.83
N ASP A 20 2.59 20.24 -1.72
CA ASP A 20 2.88 20.51 -3.13
C ASP A 20 4.02 21.54 -3.23
N ARG A 21 5.17 21.13 -3.80
CA ARG A 21 6.23 22.08 -4.17
C ARG A 21 5.83 22.80 -5.46
N GLU A 22 5.17 23.94 -5.33
CA GLU A 22 5.01 24.87 -6.45
C GLU A 22 6.28 25.72 -6.58
N THR A 23 7.14 25.39 -7.56
CA THR A 23 8.33 26.19 -7.89
C THR A 23 8.22 26.91 -9.24
N ASP A 24 7.06 26.91 -9.89
CA ASP A 24 6.88 27.45 -11.25
C ASP A 24 6.04 28.75 -11.24
N TYR A 25 6.43 29.76 -10.45
CA TYR A 25 5.65 31.02 -10.32
C TYR A 25 5.59 31.86 -11.62
N TYR A 26 6.39 31.52 -12.64
CA TYR A 26 6.45 32.24 -13.92
C TYR A 26 6.05 31.38 -15.14
N ALA A 27 5.66 30.12 -14.95
CA ALA A 27 5.26 29.29 -16.07
C ALA A 27 3.81 29.58 -16.49
N LEU A 28 3.55 29.60 -17.80
CA LEU A 28 2.18 29.65 -18.31
C LEU A 28 1.35 28.49 -17.72
N PRO A 29 0.09 28.74 -17.32
CA PRO A 29 -0.77 27.70 -16.75
C PRO A 29 -1.27 26.71 -17.80
N TYR A 30 -1.02 26.96 -19.09
CA TYR A 30 -1.39 26.13 -20.23
C TYR A 30 -0.17 25.73 -21.06
N ILE A 31 -0.33 24.68 -21.85
CA ILE A 31 0.73 24.10 -22.70
C ILE A 31 0.46 24.50 -24.14
N VAL A 32 1.46 25.08 -24.80
CA VAL A 32 1.43 25.37 -26.25
C VAL A 32 2.06 24.17 -26.97
N SER A 33 1.27 23.47 -27.78
CA SER A 33 1.74 22.30 -28.54
C SER A 33 0.89 22.06 -29.79
N GLU A 34 1.53 21.64 -30.89
CA GLU A 34 0.85 21.25 -32.12
C GLU A 34 0.00 19.96 -31.97
N TYR A 35 0.30 19.13 -30.97
CA TYR A 35 -0.44 17.89 -30.68
C TYR A 35 -1.72 18.10 -29.85
N THR A 36 -2.13 19.34 -29.61
CA THR A 36 -3.25 19.68 -28.71
C THR A 36 -4.56 19.03 -29.15
N SER A 37 -4.95 19.22 -30.42
CA SER A 37 -6.21 18.67 -30.95
C SER A 37 -6.26 17.14 -30.91
N GLU A 38 -5.15 16.49 -31.26
CA GLU A 38 -5.01 15.03 -31.28
C GLU A 38 -5.08 14.45 -29.86
N THR A 39 -4.39 15.10 -28.91
CA THR A 39 -4.42 14.73 -27.49
C THR A 39 -5.82 14.85 -26.91
N LEU A 40 -6.52 15.96 -27.16
CA LEU A 40 -7.90 16.16 -26.69
C LEU A 40 -8.85 15.09 -27.24
N THR A 41 -8.68 14.73 -28.51
CA THR A 41 -9.46 13.67 -29.17
C THR A 41 -9.22 12.31 -28.49
N PHE A 42 -7.96 11.92 -28.32
CA PHE A 42 -7.59 10.66 -27.65
C PHE A 42 -8.19 10.55 -26.23
N PHE A 43 -8.06 11.60 -25.43
CA PHE A 43 -8.58 11.59 -24.06
C PHE A 43 -10.11 11.53 -24.02
N SER A 44 -10.79 12.25 -24.92
CA SER A 44 -12.25 12.18 -25.05
C SER A 44 -12.73 10.76 -25.39
N GLN A 45 -12.02 10.04 -26.26
CA GLN A 45 -12.33 8.63 -26.56
C GLN A 45 -12.10 7.70 -25.36
N CYS A 46 -11.11 8.01 -24.52
CA CYS A 46 -10.87 7.31 -23.25
C CYS A 46 -11.87 7.68 -22.13
N ASN A 47 -12.92 8.46 -22.45
CA ASN A 47 -13.89 9.00 -21.51
C ASN A 47 -13.24 9.84 -20.39
N LEU A 48 -12.20 10.61 -20.75
CA LEU A 48 -11.54 11.57 -19.87
C LEU A 48 -11.51 12.95 -20.55
N HIS A 49 -12.07 13.96 -19.89
CA HIS A 49 -11.97 15.34 -20.38
C HIS A 49 -10.80 16.03 -19.68
N LEU A 50 -9.81 16.47 -20.45
CA LEU A 50 -8.74 17.31 -19.94
C LEU A 50 -9.28 18.72 -19.68
N ASN A 51 -8.76 19.38 -18.65
CA ASN A 51 -9.03 20.80 -18.44
C ASN A 51 -8.34 21.61 -19.53
N THR A 52 -9.09 22.50 -20.17
CA THR A 52 -8.62 23.40 -21.23
C THR A 52 -8.88 24.87 -20.89
N THR A 53 -8.26 25.77 -21.63
CA THR A 53 -8.52 27.21 -21.61
C THR A 53 -8.44 27.76 -23.03
N PHE A 54 -9.12 28.87 -23.29
CA PHE A 54 -9.01 29.59 -24.55
C PHE A 54 -8.12 30.82 -24.40
N VAL A 55 -7.17 31.00 -25.31
CA VAL A 55 -6.35 32.21 -25.44
C VAL A 55 -6.39 32.60 -26.92
N ASP A 56 -6.85 33.81 -27.22
CA ASP A 56 -7.00 34.30 -28.60
C ASP A 56 -7.72 33.30 -29.51
N GLU A 57 -8.89 32.82 -29.07
CA GLU A 57 -9.75 31.82 -29.76
C GLU A 57 -9.13 30.43 -29.96
N THR A 58 -7.90 30.20 -29.49
CA THR A 58 -7.23 28.90 -29.57
C THR A 58 -7.39 28.14 -28.26
N GLU A 59 -7.80 26.88 -28.34
CA GLU A 59 -7.91 25.99 -27.18
C GLU A 59 -6.53 25.41 -26.80
N TYR A 60 -6.18 25.50 -25.52
CA TYR A 60 -4.96 24.96 -24.95
C TYR A 60 -5.26 24.05 -23.76
N ILE A 61 -4.45 23.00 -23.59
CA ILE A 61 -4.53 22.11 -22.42
C ILE A 61 -3.88 22.81 -21.21
N LEU A 62 -4.57 22.82 -20.07
CA LEU A 62 -3.98 23.29 -18.81
C LEU A 62 -2.84 22.35 -18.37
N LYS A 63 -1.75 22.91 -17.85
CA LYS A 63 -0.58 22.13 -17.40
C LYS A 63 -0.93 21.17 -16.27
N ARG A 64 -1.81 21.58 -15.35
CA ARG A 64 -2.25 20.78 -14.19
C ARG A 64 -3.68 20.30 -14.38
N GLN A 65 -3.88 19.00 -14.28
CA GLN A 65 -5.18 18.36 -14.47
C GLN A 65 -5.92 18.11 -13.15
N ALA A 66 -7.19 17.69 -13.24
CA ALA A 66 -8.04 17.42 -12.07
C ALA A 66 -7.40 16.38 -11.11
N PRO A 67 -7.79 16.32 -9.83
CA PRO A 67 -7.12 15.44 -8.85
C PRO A 67 -7.24 13.93 -9.09
N ARG A 68 -8.14 13.48 -9.98
CA ARG A 68 -8.37 12.05 -10.26
C ARG A 68 -8.66 11.85 -11.74
N ASN A 69 -7.68 11.33 -12.47
CA ASN A 69 -7.80 11.06 -13.90
C ASN A 69 -7.71 9.57 -14.12
N CYS A 70 -8.66 9.02 -14.87
CA CYS A 70 -8.68 7.60 -15.19
C CYS A 70 -8.81 7.43 -16.71
N ILE A 71 -7.80 6.82 -17.32
CA ILE A 71 -7.80 6.44 -18.73
C ILE A 71 -8.29 5.01 -18.82
N PHE A 72 -9.47 4.81 -19.39
CA PHE A 72 -10.00 3.49 -19.70
C PHE A 72 -9.62 3.14 -21.14
N ILE A 73 -8.47 2.49 -21.30
CA ILE A 73 -7.90 2.31 -22.64
C ILE A 73 -8.78 1.44 -23.54
N ASN A 74 -9.58 0.53 -22.97
CA ASN A 74 -10.47 -0.35 -23.74
C ASN A 74 -11.60 0.37 -24.50
N PHE A 75 -11.76 1.69 -24.34
CA PHE A 75 -12.67 2.50 -25.14
C PHE A 75 -12.01 3.17 -26.35
N CYS A 76 -10.67 3.13 -26.45
CA CYS A 76 -9.90 3.71 -27.54
C CYS A 76 -9.43 2.59 -28.49
N PRO A 77 -9.79 2.64 -29.79
CA PRO A 77 -9.21 1.78 -30.82
C PRO A 77 -7.68 1.93 -30.88
N LEU A 78 -6.97 0.87 -31.29
CA LEU A 78 -5.50 0.90 -31.31
C LEU A 78 -4.96 1.93 -32.31
N GLU A 79 -5.64 2.06 -33.45
CA GLU A 79 -5.40 3.01 -34.51
C GLU A 79 -5.54 4.47 -34.07
N ASP A 80 -6.39 4.74 -33.08
CA ASP A 80 -6.70 6.09 -32.61
C ASP A 80 -5.74 6.59 -31.52
N VAL A 81 -4.90 5.72 -30.97
CA VAL A 81 -3.84 6.18 -30.07
C VAL A 81 -2.80 6.93 -30.90
N PRO A 82 -2.50 8.19 -30.55
CA PRO A 82 -1.54 8.98 -31.32
C PRO A 82 -0.11 8.50 -31.10
N ASP A 83 0.79 8.87 -31.99
CA ASP A 83 2.23 8.59 -31.82
C ASP A 83 2.84 9.48 -30.72
N HIS A 84 2.27 10.68 -30.53
CA HIS A 84 2.69 11.66 -29.55
C HIS A 84 1.49 12.31 -28.85
N LEU A 85 1.56 12.43 -27.53
CA LEU A 85 0.67 13.26 -26.73
C LEU A 85 1.37 14.57 -26.36
N VAL A 86 0.59 15.61 -26.06
CA VAL A 86 1.12 16.88 -25.57
C VAL A 86 2.03 16.65 -24.36
N PRO A 87 3.33 17.03 -24.43
CA PRO A 87 4.25 16.84 -23.32
C PRO A 87 3.97 17.82 -22.18
N GLY A 88 4.35 17.45 -20.96
CA GLY A 88 4.31 18.35 -19.80
C GLY A 88 2.96 18.43 -19.08
N ILE A 89 1.97 17.62 -19.47
CA ILE A 89 0.73 17.44 -18.70
C ILE A 89 1.06 16.82 -17.34
N LYS A 90 0.61 17.46 -16.26
CA LYS A 90 0.80 17.02 -14.87
C LYS A 90 -0.51 16.50 -14.29
N PHE A 91 -0.51 15.24 -13.87
CA PHE A 91 -1.66 14.60 -13.23
C PHE A 91 -1.39 14.40 -11.73
N PRO A 92 -2.15 15.00 -10.80
CA PRO A 92 -1.98 14.66 -9.39
C PRO A 92 -2.18 13.16 -9.11
N HIS A 93 -3.10 12.53 -9.83
CA HIS A 93 -3.30 11.09 -9.84
C HIS A 93 -3.73 10.65 -11.24
N LEU A 94 -2.94 9.77 -11.82
CA LEU A 94 -3.23 9.13 -13.10
C LEU A 94 -3.44 7.63 -12.89
N LYS A 95 -4.63 7.14 -13.22
CA LYS A 95 -4.94 5.71 -13.31
C LYS A 95 -5.08 5.32 -14.78
N ILE A 96 -4.35 4.29 -15.22
CA ILE A 96 -4.56 3.62 -16.50
C ILE A 96 -5.18 2.26 -16.20
N ALA A 97 -6.34 1.99 -16.77
CA ALA A 97 -7.10 0.79 -16.47
C ALA A 97 -7.75 0.17 -17.71
N THR A 98 -7.98 -1.13 -17.64
CA THR A 98 -8.99 -1.80 -18.47
C THR A 98 -10.33 -1.74 -17.72
N SER A 99 -11.43 -1.49 -18.44
CA SER A 99 -12.76 -1.53 -17.84
C SER A 99 -13.07 -2.94 -17.35
N CYS A 100 -13.60 -3.04 -16.13
CA CYS A 100 -14.12 -4.30 -15.58
C CYS A 100 -15.48 -4.70 -16.20
N SER A 101 -16.11 -3.83 -17.00
CA SER A 101 -17.41 -4.12 -17.60
C SER A 101 -17.26 -5.16 -18.71
N SER A 102 -17.89 -6.31 -18.50
CA SER A 102 -17.96 -7.55 -19.29
C SER A 102 -18.42 -7.46 -20.76
N ARG A 103 -18.37 -6.28 -21.40
CA ARG A 103 -18.73 -6.13 -22.81
C ARG A 103 -17.57 -6.52 -23.73
N GLY A 104 -17.50 -7.83 -24.01
CA GLY A 104 -16.82 -8.40 -25.17
C GLY A 104 -15.32 -8.67 -25.01
N PRO A 105 -14.77 -9.71 -25.68
CA PRO A 105 -13.39 -10.14 -25.51
C PRO A 105 -12.49 -9.29 -26.42
N ALA A 106 -12.21 -8.05 -26.03
CA ALA A 106 -10.89 -7.54 -26.35
C ALA A 106 -9.91 -8.52 -25.69
N THR A 107 -9.14 -9.24 -26.50
CA THR A 107 -8.20 -10.23 -25.96
C THR A 107 -7.27 -9.52 -25.00
N GLU A 108 -6.87 -10.19 -23.92
CA GLU A 108 -5.89 -9.66 -22.94
C GLU A 108 -4.64 -9.08 -23.64
N GLN A 109 -4.25 -9.69 -24.76
CA GLN A 109 -3.19 -9.24 -25.65
C GLN A 109 -3.46 -7.87 -26.30
N ALA A 110 -4.67 -7.63 -26.82
CA ALA A 110 -5.01 -6.33 -27.41
C ALA A 110 -4.93 -5.20 -26.39
N GLY A 111 -5.42 -5.45 -25.16
CA GLY A 111 -5.32 -4.49 -24.06
C GLY A 111 -3.88 -4.17 -23.68
N LEU A 112 -2.99 -5.15 -23.70
CA LEU A 112 -1.56 -4.92 -23.45
C LEU A 112 -0.90 -4.11 -24.58
N VAL A 113 -1.12 -4.48 -25.84
CA VAL A 113 -0.56 -3.72 -26.99
C VAL A 113 -1.00 -2.26 -26.93
N LEU A 114 -2.27 -2.02 -26.57
CA LEU A 114 -2.82 -0.69 -26.39
C LEU A 114 -2.18 0.06 -25.22
N LEU A 115 -1.99 -0.59 -24.06
CA LEU A 115 -1.26 -0.01 -22.93
C LEU A 115 0.14 0.42 -23.35
N MET A 116 0.85 -0.42 -24.10
CA MET A 116 2.20 -0.13 -24.59
C MET A 116 2.19 1.12 -25.46
N LYS A 117 1.30 1.18 -26.45
CA LYS A 117 1.15 2.34 -27.34
C LYS A 117 0.83 3.62 -26.56
N VAL A 118 -0.08 3.55 -25.60
CA VAL A 118 -0.44 4.70 -24.73
C VAL A 118 0.75 5.17 -23.90
N LEU A 119 1.48 4.27 -23.24
CA LEU A 119 2.65 4.64 -22.43
C LEU A 119 3.74 5.32 -23.30
N TRP A 120 3.90 4.89 -24.54
CA TRP A 120 4.85 5.52 -25.47
C TRP A 120 4.39 6.86 -26.00
N ALA A 121 3.10 7.00 -26.32
CA ALA A 121 2.55 8.27 -26.77
C ALA A 121 2.78 9.39 -25.74
N PHE A 122 2.75 9.06 -24.44
CA PHE A 122 3.10 10.03 -23.40
C PHE A 122 4.56 10.49 -23.44
N SER A 123 5.50 9.60 -23.82
CA SER A 123 6.96 9.72 -23.64
C SER A 123 7.43 9.95 -22.19
N VAL A 124 6.91 10.96 -21.51
CA VAL A 124 7.14 11.29 -20.11
C VAL A 124 5.79 11.52 -19.42
N ILE A 125 5.49 10.74 -18.39
CA ILE A 125 4.29 10.87 -17.58
C ILE A 125 4.67 11.56 -16.27
N HIS A 126 4.17 12.78 -16.07
CA HIS A 126 4.31 13.50 -14.79
C HIS A 126 3.09 13.27 -13.91
N THR A 127 3.28 12.56 -12.79
CA THR A 127 2.18 12.33 -11.84
C THR A 127 2.67 12.10 -10.44
N ASP A 128 1.91 12.53 -9.42
CA ASP A 128 2.28 12.23 -8.03
C ASP A 128 1.97 10.77 -7.69
N ARG A 129 0.93 10.22 -8.32
CA ARG A 129 0.48 8.84 -8.14
C ARG A 129 0.08 8.20 -9.45
N PHE A 130 0.83 7.18 -9.84
CA PHE A 130 0.52 6.35 -10.98
C PHE A 130 -0.13 5.04 -10.54
N VAL A 131 -1.28 4.71 -11.13
CA VAL A 131 -1.99 3.45 -10.89
C VAL A 131 -2.17 2.71 -12.20
N LEU A 132 -1.67 1.48 -12.27
CA LEU A 132 -1.96 0.56 -13.36
C LEU A 132 -2.90 -0.53 -12.88
N SER A 133 -4.03 -0.75 -13.58
CA SER A 133 -5.07 -1.66 -13.09
C SER A 133 -5.73 -2.53 -14.15
N GLY A 134 -6.02 -3.79 -13.79
CA GLY A 134 -6.85 -4.70 -14.59
C GLY A 134 -6.14 -5.39 -15.76
N PHE A 135 -4.81 -5.30 -15.85
CA PHE A 135 -4.03 -5.90 -16.94
C PHE A 135 -3.58 -7.32 -16.60
N ARG A 136 -4.33 -8.32 -17.08
CA ARG A 136 -3.99 -9.73 -16.89
C ARG A 136 -3.47 -10.30 -18.19
N LEU A 137 -2.48 -11.18 -18.07
CA LEU A 137 -2.05 -12.04 -19.16
C LEU A 137 -2.26 -13.47 -18.71
N SER A 138 -2.83 -14.28 -19.60
CA SER A 138 -2.80 -15.73 -19.48
C SER A 138 -1.38 -16.20 -19.18
N THR A 139 -1.26 -17.13 -18.25
CA THR A 139 0.02 -17.71 -17.83
C THR A 139 0.63 -18.64 -18.87
N ASP A 140 0.09 -18.69 -20.09
CA ASP A 140 0.66 -19.46 -21.20
C ASP A 140 2.01 -18.83 -21.60
N PRO A 141 3.13 -19.50 -21.30
CA PRO A 141 4.46 -18.97 -21.56
C PRO A 141 4.73 -18.75 -23.05
N GLY A 142 4.05 -19.49 -23.95
CA GLY A 142 4.20 -19.34 -25.39
C GLY A 142 3.67 -18.01 -25.90
N ILE A 143 2.50 -17.58 -25.42
CA ILE A 143 1.84 -16.36 -25.89
C ILE A 143 2.54 -15.11 -25.34
N SER A 144 2.88 -15.13 -24.05
CA SER A 144 3.44 -13.96 -23.38
C SER A 144 4.80 -13.53 -23.97
N GLY A 145 5.68 -14.48 -24.29
CA GLY A 145 7.01 -14.18 -24.83
C GLY A 145 6.98 -13.52 -26.20
N HIS A 146 6.05 -13.92 -27.07
CA HIS A 146 5.94 -13.36 -28.42
C HIS A 146 5.44 -11.91 -28.43
N ILE A 147 4.51 -11.57 -27.53
CA ILE A 147 3.96 -10.21 -27.44
C ILE A 147 5.06 -9.22 -27.06
N PHE A 148 5.80 -9.51 -25.99
CA PHE A 148 6.83 -8.59 -25.50
C PHE A 148 8.02 -8.45 -26.44
N ARG A 149 8.39 -9.52 -27.17
CA ARG A 149 9.54 -9.48 -28.07
C ARG A 149 9.30 -8.65 -29.35
N ARG A 150 8.06 -8.58 -29.83
CA ARG A 150 7.74 -7.87 -31.08
C ARG A 150 7.82 -6.36 -30.96
N VAL A 151 7.74 -5.82 -29.75
CA VAL A 151 7.65 -4.39 -29.54
C VAL A 151 8.95 -3.89 -28.91
N SER A 152 10.02 -3.99 -29.69
CA SER A 152 11.31 -3.36 -29.40
C SER A 152 11.24 -1.90 -29.84
N LEU A 153 10.80 -1.01 -28.94
CA LEU A 153 10.78 0.43 -29.24
C LEU A 153 12.05 1.16 -28.83
N GLN A 154 12.27 2.29 -29.48
CA GLN A 154 13.52 3.07 -29.48
C GLN A 154 13.76 3.85 -28.18
N SER A 155 12.73 4.16 -27.39
CA SER A 155 12.85 4.88 -26.12
C SER A 155 11.91 4.31 -25.04
N LEU A 156 12.42 4.22 -23.80
CA LEU A 156 11.63 3.80 -22.65
C LEU A 156 10.83 5.00 -22.12
N PRO A 157 9.51 4.88 -21.93
CA PRO A 157 8.72 5.95 -21.33
C PRO A 157 9.20 6.21 -19.91
N ILE A 158 9.27 7.50 -19.55
CA ILE A 158 9.69 7.96 -18.24
C ILE A 158 8.45 8.17 -17.39
N LEU A 159 8.38 7.49 -16.25
CA LEU A 159 7.34 7.68 -15.25
C LEU A 159 7.89 8.53 -14.11
N ALA A 160 7.66 9.85 -14.21
CA ALA A 160 8.02 10.83 -13.21
C ALA A 160 6.97 10.85 -12.09
N THR A 161 7.13 9.91 -11.15
CA THR A 161 6.28 9.72 -9.97
C THR A 161 7.07 9.27 -8.76
N ASP A 162 6.56 9.58 -7.57
CA ASP A 162 7.02 9.01 -6.31
C ASP A 162 6.16 7.82 -5.86
N TRP A 163 5.00 7.57 -6.51
CA TRP A 163 4.09 6.50 -6.12
C TRP A 163 3.63 5.68 -7.32
N VAL A 164 3.78 4.36 -7.20
CA VAL A 164 3.34 3.38 -8.20
C VAL A 164 2.45 2.34 -7.54
N PHE A 165 1.24 2.18 -8.07
CA PHE A 165 0.28 1.17 -7.66
C PHE A 165 0.02 0.20 -8.81
N LEU A 166 0.19 -1.08 -8.54
CA LEU A 166 -0.14 -2.17 -9.46
C LEU A 166 -1.34 -2.93 -8.89
N GLU A 167 -2.52 -2.76 -9.48
CA GLU A 167 -3.80 -3.27 -8.97
C GLU A 167 -4.43 -4.30 -9.90
N GLY A 168 -4.43 -5.57 -9.51
CA GLY A 168 -5.08 -6.62 -10.30
C GLY A 168 -4.37 -6.92 -11.62
N VAL A 169 -3.10 -6.54 -11.73
CA VAL A 169 -2.23 -6.84 -12.88
C VAL A 169 -1.61 -8.23 -12.72
N SER A 170 -1.21 -8.88 -13.82
CA SER A 170 -0.42 -10.11 -13.73
C SER A 170 1.05 -9.83 -13.39
N SER A 171 1.73 -10.81 -12.83
CA SER A 171 3.17 -10.72 -12.51
C SER A 171 4.02 -10.46 -13.75
N SER A 172 3.65 -11.02 -14.91
CA SER A 172 4.32 -10.78 -16.19
C SER A 172 4.15 -9.35 -16.68
N VAL A 173 2.95 -8.76 -16.54
CA VAL A 173 2.73 -7.35 -16.90
C VAL A 173 3.51 -6.44 -15.96
N ALA A 174 3.47 -6.70 -14.66
CA ALA A 174 4.24 -5.94 -13.67
C ALA A 174 5.75 -5.96 -14.02
N ARG A 175 6.29 -7.14 -14.31
CA ARG A 175 7.68 -7.30 -14.77
C ARG A 175 7.96 -6.47 -16.01
N TRP A 176 7.13 -6.61 -17.05
CA TRP A 176 7.31 -5.88 -18.30
C TRP A 176 7.33 -4.37 -18.08
N VAL A 177 6.40 -3.83 -17.28
CA VAL A 177 6.37 -2.40 -16.93
C VAL A 177 7.69 -1.99 -16.29
N PHE A 178 8.19 -2.74 -15.31
CA PHE A 178 9.46 -2.41 -14.66
C PHE A 178 10.69 -2.49 -15.57
N GLU A 179 10.70 -3.42 -16.53
CA GLU A 179 11.79 -3.55 -17.50
C GLU A 179 11.76 -2.44 -18.56
N ASN A 180 10.56 -1.99 -18.92
CA ASN A 180 10.31 -1.12 -20.06
C ASN A 180 9.84 0.29 -19.68
N THR A 181 9.99 0.68 -18.41
CA THR A 181 9.75 2.06 -17.98
C THR A 181 10.92 2.53 -17.14
N ILE A 182 11.25 3.82 -17.26
CA ILE A 182 12.18 4.48 -16.36
C ILE A 182 11.33 5.14 -15.28
N ILE A 183 11.25 4.53 -14.11
CA ILE A 183 10.54 5.10 -12.97
C ILE A 183 11.53 5.98 -12.21
N GLY A 184 11.31 7.28 -12.21
CA GLY A 184 12.21 8.25 -11.61
C GLY A 184 11.90 9.68 -12.01
N GLY A 185 12.54 10.67 -11.39
CA GLY A 185 12.29 12.10 -11.61
C GLY A 185 11.49 12.79 -10.51
N GLY A 186 11.08 12.04 -9.47
CA GLY A 186 10.56 12.59 -8.22
C GLY A 186 11.65 12.86 -7.17
N THR A 187 11.27 12.83 -5.89
CA THR A 187 12.14 13.15 -4.75
C THR A 187 13.22 12.11 -4.43
N GLY A 188 13.25 11.01 -5.19
CA GLY A 188 14.13 9.86 -4.96
C GLY A 188 13.54 8.82 -4.00
N ALA A 189 12.28 9.02 -3.56
CA ALA A 189 11.61 8.21 -2.56
C ALA A 189 10.43 7.43 -3.16
N LEU A 190 10.72 6.39 -3.94
CA LEU A 190 9.68 5.60 -4.60
C LEU A 190 8.90 4.74 -3.59
N THR A 191 7.58 4.90 -3.61
CA THR A 191 6.60 4.05 -2.94
C THR A 191 5.96 3.11 -3.94
N LEU A 192 6.10 1.81 -3.71
CA LEU A 192 5.51 0.76 -4.55
C LEU A 192 4.45 0.00 -3.77
N VAL A 193 3.23 -0.06 -4.32
CA VAL A 193 2.13 -0.87 -3.79
C VAL A 193 1.66 -1.85 -4.84
N VAL A 194 1.69 -3.12 -4.51
CA VAL A 194 1.24 -4.22 -5.34
C VAL A 194 0.04 -4.88 -4.68
N THR A 195 -1.09 -4.92 -5.39
CA THR A 195 -2.34 -5.47 -4.85
C THR A 195 -3.02 -6.38 -5.87
N ASN A 196 -3.63 -7.46 -5.37
CA ASN A 196 -4.48 -8.35 -6.17
C ASN A 196 -3.78 -9.02 -7.37
N ILE A 197 -2.46 -9.26 -7.29
CA ILE A 197 -1.73 -10.04 -8.30
C ILE A 197 -1.94 -11.53 -8.00
N ALA A 198 -2.91 -12.13 -8.69
CA ALA A 198 -3.36 -13.49 -8.41
C ALA A 198 -2.39 -14.57 -8.90
N ASP A 199 -1.59 -14.33 -9.93
CA ASP A 199 -0.68 -15.30 -10.55
C ASP A 199 0.71 -15.36 -9.88
N ALA A 200 1.08 -14.33 -9.11
CA ALA A 200 2.39 -14.26 -8.45
C ALA A 200 2.53 -15.33 -7.36
N LYS A 201 3.50 -16.23 -7.55
CA LYS A 201 3.94 -17.22 -6.54
C LYS A 201 5.16 -16.73 -5.74
N THR A 202 5.94 -15.83 -6.33
CA THR A 202 7.18 -15.23 -5.84
C THR A 202 7.13 -13.72 -6.11
N LEU A 203 8.09 -12.98 -5.55
CA LEU A 203 8.25 -11.54 -5.78
C LEU A 203 9.37 -11.21 -6.79
N ASP A 204 9.80 -12.18 -7.59
CA ASP A 204 10.90 -12.03 -8.56
C ASP A 204 10.62 -10.98 -9.65
N PHE A 205 9.36 -10.71 -9.98
CA PHE A 205 9.00 -9.64 -10.91
C PHE A 205 9.40 -8.26 -10.40
N LEU A 206 9.56 -8.09 -9.07
CA LEU A 206 10.09 -6.85 -8.49
C LEU A 206 11.57 -6.66 -8.81
N ASP A 207 12.33 -7.73 -9.06
CA ASP A 207 13.78 -7.63 -9.29
C ASP A 207 14.11 -6.95 -10.63
N SER A 208 13.12 -6.87 -11.53
CA SER A 208 13.22 -6.11 -12.77
C SER A 208 13.06 -4.59 -12.61
N LEU A 209 12.65 -4.11 -11.42
CA LEU A 209 12.56 -2.68 -11.14
C LEU A 209 13.96 -2.06 -11.06
N LYS A 210 14.26 -1.18 -12.01
CA LYS A 210 15.55 -0.48 -12.15
C LYS A 210 15.77 0.66 -11.13
N HIS A 211 14.96 0.72 -10.06
CA HIS A 211 15.07 1.74 -9.03
C HIS A 211 16.00 1.26 -7.89
N PRO A 212 16.94 2.09 -7.40
CA PRO A 212 17.95 1.63 -6.44
C PRO A 212 17.36 1.24 -5.07
N THR A 213 16.41 2.03 -4.56
CA THR A 213 15.81 1.85 -3.22
C THR A 213 14.32 2.16 -3.22
N LEU A 214 13.55 1.60 -2.30
CA LEU A 214 12.14 1.93 -2.10
C LEU A 214 12.00 2.63 -0.76
N MET A 215 11.30 3.76 -0.76
CA MET A 215 10.84 4.37 0.49
C MET A 215 9.87 3.42 1.19
N SER A 216 8.96 2.82 0.40
CA SER A 216 8.01 1.84 0.89
C SER A 216 7.69 0.72 -0.09
N LEU A 217 7.45 -0.46 0.48
CA LEU A 217 6.88 -1.60 -0.21
C LEU A 217 5.58 -2.06 0.46
N GLY A 218 4.48 -2.03 -0.30
CA GLY A 218 3.19 -2.60 0.09
C GLY A 218 2.80 -3.79 -0.76
N LEU A 219 2.54 -4.94 -0.12
CA LEU A 219 2.03 -6.16 -0.73
C LEU A 219 0.67 -6.49 -0.12
N CYS A 220 -0.36 -6.54 -0.97
CA CYS A 220 -1.73 -6.78 -0.53
C CYS A 220 -2.43 -7.83 -1.41
N GLN A 221 -3.23 -8.70 -0.80
CA GLN A 221 -4.16 -9.59 -1.54
C GLN A 221 -3.47 -10.39 -2.65
N MET A 222 -2.34 -11.05 -2.33
CA MET A 222 -1.64 -11.91 -3.28
C MET A 222 -1.91 -13.37 -2.91
N PRO A 223 -3.06 -13.94 -3.32
CA PRO A 223 -3.59 -15.19 -2.77
C PRO A 223 -2.69 -16.40 -3.05
N ASN A 224 -1.82 -16.34 -4.05
CA ASN A 224 -0.94 -17.44 -4.44
C ASN A 224 0.53 -17.23 -4.05
N LEU A 225 0.84 -16.13 -3.35
CA LEU A 225 2.21 -15.82 -2.95
C LEU A 225 2.71 -16.84 -1.91
N ARG A 226 3.84 -17.49 -2.23
CA ARG A 226 4.49 -18.52 -1.41
C ARG A 226 5.84 -18.10 -0.83
N SER A 227 6.42 -17.02 -1.34
CA SER A 227 7.72 -16.52 -0.89
C SER A 227 7.76 -14.99 -0.99
N LEU A 228 8.30 -14.35 0.05
CA LEU A 228 8.63 -12.91 0.08
C LEU A 228 10.03 -12.62 -0.44
N LYS A 229 10.76 -13.63 -0.93
CA LYS A 229 12.11 -13.42 -1.44
C LYS A 229 12.08 -12.56 -2.69
N CYS A 230 12.68 -11.39 -2.59
CA CYS A 230 13.06 -10.51 -3.69
C CYS A 230 14.31 -9.73 -3.28
N ARG A 231 15.00 -9.17 -4.26
CA ARG A 231 16.20 -8.38 -4.08
C ARG A 231 15.97 -7.19 -3.14
N PHE A 232 14.83 -6.51 -3.28
CA PHE A 232 14.53 -5.33 -2.47
C PHE A 232 14.47 -5.61 -0.97
N LEU A 233 13.86 -6.74 -0.59
CA LEU A 233 13.81 -7.15 0.80
C LEU A 233 15.15 -7.74 1.24
N CYS A 234 15.72 -8.68 0.48
CA CYS A 234 16.96 -9.36 0.88
C CYS A 234 18.19 -8.45 0.96
N GLU A 235 18.24 -7.38 0.18
CA GLU A 235 19.35 -6.41 0.18
C GLU A 235 19.04 -5.14 0.99
N ASN A 236 18.00 -5.14 1.84
CA ASN A 236 17.60 -3.98 2.67
C ASN A 236 17.39 -2.69 1.85
N ARG A 237 16.83 -2.81 0.64
CA ARG A 237 16.56 -1.66 -0.22
C ARG A 237 15.20 -1.00 0.07
N VAL A 238 14.39 -1.54 0.99
CA VAL A 238 13.16 -0.91 1.47
C VAL A 238 13.47 -0.18 2.78
N VAL A 239 13.29 1.14 2.81
CA VAL A 239 13.98 2.00 3.80
C VAL A 239 13.10 2.45 4.97
N LYS A 240 11.78 2.57 4.83
CA LYS A 240 10.96 3.10 5.94
C LYS A 240 9.74 2.28 6.29
N TYR A 241 9.03 1.83 5.26
CA TYR A 241 7.66 1.39 5.41
C TYR A 241 7.44 0.05 4.72
N LEU A 242 6.97 -0.95 5.45
CA LEU A 242 6.64 -2.27 4.94
C LEU A 242 5.19 -2.63 5.25
N SER A 243 4.42 -3.00 4.23
CA SER A 243 3.03 -3.43 4.40
C SER A 243 2.83 -4.82 3.80
N LEU A 244 2.44 -5.79 4.62
CA LEU A 244 2.21 -7.19 4.26
C LEU A 244 0.81 -7.63 4.69
N SER A 245 -0.18 -7.55 3.80
CA SER A 245 -1.58 -7.76 4.18
C SER A 245 -2.32 -8.73 3.26
N THR A 246 -3.21 -9.54 3.85
CA THR A 246 -3.99 -10.57 3.17
C THR A 246 -3.13 -11.54 2.34
N LEU A 247 -2.02 -12.03 2.89
CA LEU A 247 -1.12 -12.99 2.22
C LEU A 247 -1.37 -14.44 2.68
N ASN A 248 -2.64 -14.88 2.61
CA ASN A 248 -3.14 -16.07 3.34
C ASN A 248 -2.48 -17.42 2.99
N ARG A 249 -1.70 -17.52 1.90
CA ARG A 249 -1.01 -18.77 1.49
C ARG A 249 0.48 -18.78 1.80
N LEU A 250 1.01 -17.73 2.40
CA LEU A 250 2.40 -17.70 2.82
C LEU A 250 2.57 -18.64 4.04
N LYS A 251 3.20 -19.80 3.82
CA LYS A 251 3.38 -20.85 4.85
C LYS A 251 4.64 -20.67 5.71
N GLY A 252 5.30 -19.53 5.59
CA GLY A 252 6.56 -19.21 6.26
C GLY A 252 7.32 -18.14 5.49
N ILE A 253 8.34 -17.56 6.14
CA ILE A 253 9.20 -16.53 5.58
C ILE A 253 10.62 -17.09 5.60
N SER A 254 11.35 -16.94 4.50
CA SER A 254 12.71 -17.49 4.44
C SER A 254 13.61 -16.77 5.46
N PRO A 255 14.58 -17.47 6.08
CA PRO A 255 15.46 -16.85 7.07
C PRO A 255 16.14 -15.59 6.55
N GLU A 256 16.52 -15.56 5.26
CA GLU A 256 17.17 -14.40 4.64
C GLU A 256 16.26 -13.16 4.65
N VAL A 257 14.97 -13.32 4.39
CA VAL A 257 14.01 -12.20 4.43
C VAL A 257 13.75 -11.75 5.86
N VAL A 258 13.59 -12.68 6.81
CA VAL A 258 13.42 -12.31 8.23
C VAL A 258 14.65 -11.56 8.74
N MET A 259 15.83 -12.04 8.38
CA MET A 259 17.13 -11.43 8.70
C MET A 259 17.23 -10.00 8.17
N ALA A 260 16.85 -9.80 6.92
CA ALA A 260 16.86 -8.48 6.30
C ALA A 260 15.88 -7.53 7.02
N VAL A 261 14.63 -7.98 7.24
CA VAL A 261 13.61 -7.20 7.98
C VAL A 261 14.09 -6.84 9.40
N ALA A 262 14.71 -7.77 10.12
CA ALA A 262 15.21 -7.52 11.48
C ALA A 262 16.45 -6.63 11.53
N SER A 263 17.24 -6.56 10.45
CA SER A 263 18.44 -5.71 10.40
C SER A 263 18.15 -4.22 10.20
N HIS A 264 16.88 -3.86 10.02
CA HIS A 264 16.46 -2.53 9.63
C HIS A 264 15.65 -1.83 10.73
N GLN A 265 15.75 -0.50 10.79
CA GLN A 265 14.92 0.32 11.68
C GLN A 265 13.71 0.83 10.91
N TRP A 266 12.55 0.26 11.21
CA TRP A 266 11.32 0.59 10.51
C TRP A 266 10.62 1.76 11.20
N GLU A 267 10.19 2.74 10.40
CA GLU A 267 9.29 3.77 10.89
C GLU A 267 7.88 3.18 11.04
N TYR A 268 7.47 2.32 10.08
CA TYR A 268 6.17 1.67 10.14
C TYR A 268 6.15 0.29 9.50
N ILE A 269 5.49 -0.67 10.16
CA ILE A 269 5.12 -1.96 9.58
C ILE A 269 3.62 -2.17 9.71
N LEU A 270 2.95 -2.54 8.62
CA LEU A 270 1.62 -3.14 8.62
C LEU A 270 1.75 -4.62 8.27
N ALA A 271 1.22 -5.53 9.10
CA ALA A 271 1.24 -6.95 8.81
C ALA A 271 -0.07 -7.64 9.22
N ASP A 272 -0.45 -8.71 8.54
CA ASP A 272 -1.41 -9.64 9.14
C ASP A 272 -0.78 -10.26 10.41
N ALA A 273 -1.56 -10.37 11.49
CA ALA A 273 -1.05 -10.85 12.77
C ALA A 273 -0.39 -12.25 12.68
N HIS A 274 -0.90 -13.13 11.80
CA HIS A 274 -0.30 -14.45 11.58
C HIS A 274 1.06 -14.38 10.87
N LEU A 275 1.24 -13.44 9.94
CA LEU A 275 2.53 -13.21 9.26
C LEU A 275 3.55 -12.63 10.22
N TRP A 276 3.08 -11.74 11.10
CA TRP A 276 3.91 -11.15 12.14
C TRP A 276 4.52 -12.21 13.07
N VAL A 277 3.76 -13.26 13.40
CA VAL A 277 4.30 -14.39 14.19
C VAL A 277 5.50 -15.02 13.48
N TYR A 278 5.42 -15.29 12.17
CA TYR A 278 6.55 -15.85 11.40
C TYR A 278 7.76 -14.93 11.35
N LEU A 279 7.56 -13.60 11.22
CA LEU A 279 8.66 -12.63 11.26
C LEU A 279 9.39 -12.64 12.61
N ASN A 280 8.68 -12.97 13.69
CA ASN A 280 9.22 -12.97 15.05
C ASN A 280 9.75 -14.33 15.54
N GLU A 281 9.48 -15.43 14.85
CA GLU A 281 9.80 -16.77 15.34
C GLU A 281 11.30 -17.07 15.37
N LEU A 282 12.16 -16.26 14.74
CA LEU A 282 13.60 -16.48 14.78
C LEU A 282 14.24 -15.95 16.08
N PRO A 283 14.78 -16.83 16.95
CA PRO A 283 15.38 -16.42 18.21
C PRO A 283 16.63 -15.55 18.00
N GLY A 284 16.84 -14.59 18.90
CA GLY A 284 18.06 -13.77 18.97
C GLY A 284 18.09 -12.57 18.01
N ARG A 285 16.94 -12.16 17.46
CA ARG A 285 16.83 -11.02 16.55
C ARG A 285 15.81 -10.02 17.07
N LEU A 286 16.25 -8.77 17.19
CA LEU A 286 15.38 -7.65 17.57
C LEU A 286 14.90 -6.94 16.32
N ILE A 287 13.59 -6.98 16.05
CA ILE A 287 12.97 -6.11 15.04
C ILE A 287 12.67 -4.78 15.74
N ASN A 288 13.22 -3.69 15.20
CA ASN A 288 12.96 -2.33 15.69
C ASN A 288 11.95 -1.65 14.77
N VAL A 289 10.78 -1.34 15.32
CA VAL A 289 9.68 -0.70 14.59
C VAL A 289 9.12 0.42 15.44
N GLU A 290 9.11 1.65 14.94
CA GLU A 290 8.48 2.74 15.65
C GLU A 290 6.96 2.51 15.77
N HIS A 291 6.29 2.26 14.64
CA HIS A 291 4.86 1.99 14.61
C HIS A 291 4.51 0.65 13.95
N LEU A 292 3.90 -0.26 14.70
CA LEU A 292 3.44 -1.55 14.23
C LEU A 292 1.91 -1.61 14.16
N SER A 293 1.37 -1.84 12.97
CA SER A 293 -0.04 -2.15 12.76
C SER A 293 -0.25 -3.62 12.44
N LEU A 294 -1.12 -4.29 13.19
CA LEU A 294 -1.43 -5.71 13.03
C LEU A 294 -2.88 -5.92 12.64
N LEU A 295 -3.10 -6.57 11.50
CA LEU A 295 -4.43 -6.93 11.02
C LEU A 295 -4.83 -8.29 11.62
N PHE A 296 -5.86 -8.27 12.46
CA PHE A 296 -6.44 -9.46 13.06
C PHE A 296 -7.73 -9.88 12.36
N CYS A 297 -7.97 -11.19 12.35
CA CYS A 297 -9.26 -11.78 12.04
C CYS A 297 -9.87 -12.24 13.38
N PHE A 298 -10.67 -11.40 14.04
CA PHE A 298 -11.13 -11.68 15.41
C PHE A 298 -12.00 -12.93 15.57
N ASN A 299 -12.61 -13.42 14.50
CA ASN A 299 -13.31 -14.70 14.49
C ASN A 299 -12.37 -15.92 14.63
N GLN A 300 -11.07 -15.77 14.30
CA GLN A 300 -10.06 -16.83 14.42
C GLN A 300 -9.31 -16.78 15.75
N VAL A 301 -9.46 -15.71 16.53
CA VAL A 301 -8.79 -15.51 17.82
C VAL A 301 -9.15 -16.60 18.83
N ALA A 302 -10.37 -17.16 18.75
CA ALA A 302 -10.77 -18.29 19.59
C ALA A 302 -10.06 -19.61 19.23
N CYS A 303 -9.49 -19.71 18.02
CA CYS A 303 -8.93 -20.96 17.49
C CYS A 303 -7.40 -21.00 17.49
N THR A 304 -6.73 -19.88 17.72
CA THR A 304 -5.28 -19.80 17.58
C THR A 304 -4.59 -20.05 18.91
N ARG A 305 -3.74 -21.09 18.92
CA ARG A 305 -2.74 -21.38 19.96
C ARG A 305 -1.62 -20.32 19.96
N PHE A 306 -1.95 -19.03 20.02
CA PHE A 306 -0.97 -17.96 20.20
C PHE A 306 -0.52 -17.89 21.67
N SER A 307 -0.23 -19.04 22.28
CA SER A 307 0.54 -19.05 23.51
C SER A 307 1.85 -18.32 23.21
N PRO A 308 2.25 -17.33 24.02
CA PRO A 308 3.56 -16.71 23.84
C PRO A 308 4.59 -17.84 23.88
N PRO A 309 5.47 -17.97 22.86
CA PRO A 309 6.61 -18.86 23.02
C PRO A 309 7.34 -18.41 24.28
N PRO A 310 7.71 -19.32 25.19
CA PRO A 310 8.46 -18.96 26.39
C PRO A 310 9.79 -18.31 25.95
N GLY A 311 9.93 -17.01 26.20
CA GLY A 311 11.06 -16.23 25.75
C GLY A 311 10.94 -14.74 26.09
N VAL A 312 12.08 -14.05 26.11
CA VAL A 312 12.17 -12.60 26.33
C VAL A 312 11.48 -11.88 25.16
N PRO A 313 10.75 -10.77 25.39
CA PRO A 313 10.22 -9.96 24.31
C PRO A 313 11.36 -9.52 23.38
N ASN A 314 11.28 -9.94 22.11
CA ASN A 314 12.33 -9.74 21.11
C ASN A 314 12.06 -8.53 20.19
N MET A 315 11.32 -7.52 20.65
CA MET A 315 10.90 -6.42 19.77
C MET A 315 10.85 -5.08 20.48
N HIS A 316 11.46 -4.08 19.88
CA HIS A 316 11.28 -2.69 20.29
C HIS A 316 10.17 -2.07 19.44
N VAL A 317 9.02 -1.81 20.07
CA VAL A 317 7.87 -1.17 19.42
C VAL A 317 7.38 -0.04 20.30
N LYS A 318 7.30 1.19 19.76
CA LYS A 318 6.77 2.34 20.51
C LYS A 318 5.26 2.42 20.43
N TYR A 319 4.71 2.22 19.24
CA TYR A 319 3.27 2.33 18.96
C TYR A 319 2.77 1.02 18.36
N VAL A 320 1.81 0.36 19.01
CA VAL A 320 1.14 -0.81 18.45
C VAL A 320 -0.33 -0.53 18.18
N THR A 321 -0.78 -0.86 16.98
CA THR A 321 -2.15 -0.67 16.51
C THR A 321 -2.72 -2.01 16.06
N LEU A 322 -3.72 -2.51 16.78
CA LEU A 322 -4.40 -3.76 16.45
C LEU A 322 -5.68 -3.41 15.67
N VAL A 323 -5.78 -3.85 14.42
CA VAL A 323 -6.89 -3.51 13.53
C VAL A 323 -7.70 -4.76 13.20
N ASN A 324 -9.01 -4.70 13.35
CA ASN A 324 -9.91 -5.75 12.86
C ASN A 324 -9.97 -5.72 11.32
N GLY A 325 -9.21 -6.60 10.66
CA GLY A 325 -9.04 -6.57 9.20
C GLY A 325 -10.23 -7.14 8.41
N LYS A 326 -11.09 -7.95 9.02
CA LYS A 326 -12.20 -8.63 8.35
C LYS A 326 -13.47 -8.67 9.21
N GLY A 327 -14.44 -7.85 8.86
CA GLY A 327 -15.85 -8.05 9.24
C GLY A 327 -16.51 -6.94 10.07
N LEU A 328 -17.83 -7.07 10.22
CA LEU A 328 -18.69 -6.25 11.08
C LEU A 328 -18.68 -6.74 12.54
N HIS A 329 -17.64 -7.47 12.95
CA HIS A 329 -17.60 -8.07 14.27
C HIS A 329 -17.50 -7.00 15.35
N THR A 330 -18.51 -6.99 16.21
CA THR A 330 -18.56 -6.16 17.39
C THR A 330 -17.52 -6.63 18.40
N MET A 331 -16.60 -5.74 18.78
CA MET A 331 -15.58 -6.08 19.76
C MET A 331 -16.21 -6.19 21.16
N SER A 332 -15.93 -7.32 21.82
CA SER A 332 -16.37 -7.61 23.18
C SER A 332 -15.27 -7.36 24.21
N ILE A 333 -15.64 -7.28 25.49
CA ILE A 333 -14.69 -7.21 26.62
C ILE A 333 -13.70 -8.37 26.57
N TYR A 334 -14.17 -9.58 26.26
CA TYR A 334 -13.33 -10.78 26.19
C TYR A 334 -12.25 -10.63 25.10
N THR A 335 -12.65 -10.22 23.89
CA THR A 335 -11.71 -10.01 22.77
C THR A 335 -10.67 -8.95 23.10
N THR A 336 -11.09 -7.82 23.69
CA THR A 336 -10.17 -6.76 24.13
C THR A 336 -9.16 -7.28 25.16
N ARG A 337 -9.63 -8.00 26.19
CA ARG A 337 -8.73 -8.57 27.21
C ARG A 337 -7.72 -9.53 26.60
N TRP A 338 -8.17 -10.40 25.70
CA TRP A 338 -7.30 -11.33 25.01
C TRP A 338 -6.22 -10.62 24.19
N LEU A 339 -6.58 -9.57 23.44
CA LEU A 339 -5.62 -8.79 22.66
C LEU A 339 -4.57 -8.13 23.53
N LEU A 340 -4.97 -7.53 24.65
CA LEU A 340 -4.03 -6.93 25.60
C LEU A 340 -3.09 -7.99 26.19
N LEU A 341 -3.61 -9.14 26.61
CA LEU A 341 -2.80 -10.27 27.08
C LEU A 341 -1.84 -10.80 26.00
N TRP A 342 -2.21 -10.71 24.72
CA TRP A 342 -1.35 -11.10 23.60
C TRP A 342 -0.21 -10.08 23.36
N VAL A 343 -0.48 -8.79 23.49
CA VAL A 343 0.50 -7.70 23.31
C VAL A 343 1.54 -7.69 24.42
N CYS A 344 1.11 -7.77 25.69
CA CYS A 344 1.96 -7.56 26.88
C CYS A 344 3.26 -8.36 26.98
N PRO A 345 3.33 -9.63 26.55
CA PRO A 345 4.58 -10.38 26.61
C PRO A 345 5.47 -10.21 25.37
N ARG A 346 5.03 -9.52 24.30
CA ARG A 346 5.69 -9.59 22.98
C ARG A 346 6.54 -8.38 22.61
N PHE A 347 6.24 -7.22 23.17
CA PHE A 347 6.90 -5.97 22.83
C PHE A 347 7.61 -5.39 24.04
N THR A 348 8.70 -4.64 23.82
CA THR A 348 9.35 -3.75 24.78
C THR A 348 9.19 -2.30 24.33
N ASP A 349 9.33 -1.37 25.27
CA ASP A 349 9.26 0.08 25.01
C ASP A 349 7.92 0.62 24.47
N LEU A 350 6.82 -0.12 24.67
CA LEU A 350 5.49 0.36 24.27
C LEU A 350 5.09 1.64 25.01
N GLU A 351 4.78 2.66 24.23
CA GLU A 351 4.22 3.93 24.70
C GLU A 351 2.72 4.05 24.42
N THR A 352 2.25 3.45 23.32
CA THR A 352 0.83 3.48 22.95
C THR A 352 0.35 2.13 22.45
N ILE A 353 -0.82 1.73 22.94
CA ILE A 353 -1.61 0.61 22.39
C ILE A 353 -2.91 1.19 21.84
N ALA A 354 -3.17 0.97 20.56
CA ALA A 354 -4.43 1.32 19.92
C ALA A 354 -5.13 0.05 19.40
N ILE A 355 -6.44 -0.05 19.60
CA ILE A 355 -7.26 -1.16 19.10
C ILE A 355 -8.41 -0.59 18.28
N HIS A 356 -8.40 -0.80 16.96
CA HIS A 356 -9.44 -0.32 16.05
C HIS A 356 -10.32 -1.47 15.56
N THR A 357 -11.62 -1.21 15.58
CA THR A 357 -12.66 -2.12 15.09
C THR A 357 -13.79 -1.31 14.46
N SER A 358 -14.61 -1.96 13.62
CA SER A 358 -15.75 -1.33 12.98
C SER A 358 -16.86 -1.00 13.98
N THR A 359 -17.12 -1.87 14.97
CA THR A 359 -18.16 -1.66 15.99
C THR A 359 -17.69 -2.10 17.38
N LEU A 360 -18.13 -1.37 18.41
CA LEU A 360 -17.91 -1.71 19.82
C LEU A 360 -19.21 -2.18 20.44
N HIS A 361 -19.13 -3.21 21.30
CA HIS A 361 -20.28 -3.63 22.08
C HIS A 361 -20.60 -2.57 23.15
N ALA A 362 -21.86 -2.25 23.40
CA ALA A 362 -22.25 -1.26 24.40
C ALA A 362 -21.65 -1.56 25.79
N CYS A 363 -21.66 -2.84 26.20
CA CYS A 363 -21.00 -3.27 27.44
C CYS A 363 -19.48 -3.00 27.46
N LEU A 364 -18.79 -3.08 26.32
CA LEU A 364 -17.37 -2.75 26.25
C LEU A 364 -17.14 -1.25 26.42
N VAL A 365 -17.98 -0.40 25.81
CA VAL A 365 -17.90 1.06 26.00
C VAL A 365 -18.06 1.41 27.48
N LYS A 366 -19.10 0.89 28.13
CA LYS A 366 -19.32 1.07 29.57
C LYS A 366 -18.15 0.53 30.39
N TYR A 367 -17.63 -0.64 30.04
CA TYR A 367 -16.48 -1.24 30.71
C TYR A 367 -15.24 -0.33 30.64
N ILE A 368 -14.94 0.26 29.47
CA ILE A 368 -13.81 1.20 29.30
C ILE A 368 -13.97 2.43 30.18
N GLN A 369 -15.20 2.94 30.32
CA GLN A 369 -15.51 4.12 31.14
C GLN A 369 -15.43 3.83 32.65
N ASP A 370 -15.86 2.65 33.07
CA ASP A 370 -15.97 2.27 34.49
C ASP A 370 -14.66 1.70 35.09
N HIS A 371 -13.63 1.43 34.27
CA HIS A 371 -12.42 0.73 34.69
C HIS A 371 -11.13 1.51 34.46
N VAL A 372 -10.18 1.31 35.37
CA VAL A 372 -8.79 1.75 35.23
C VAL A 372 -7.92 0.55 34.87
N PHE A 373 -7.10 0.71 33.84
CA PHE A 373 -6.27 -0.36 33.28
C PHE A 373 -4.86 -0.31 33.85
N CYS A 374 -4.41 -1.39 34.48
CA CYS A 374 -3.05 -1.56 34.98
C CYS A 374 -2.32 -2.59 34.10
N ILE A 375 -1.35 -2.12 33.31
CA ILE A 375 -0.55 -2.95 32.40
C ILE A 375 0.89 -2.97 32.93
N ARG A 376 1.17 -3.86 33.88
CA ARG A 376 2.42 -3.86 34.67
C ARG A 376 3.70 -4.00 33.85
N PRO A 377 3.75 -4.80 32.76
CA PRO A 377 4.97 -4.93 31.97
C PRO A 377 5.46 -3.62 31.33
N TYR A 378 4.62 -2.58 31.26
CA TYR A 378 4.90 -1.36 30.51
C TYR A 378 4.83 -0.09 31.36
N PRO A 379 5.88 0.20 32.15
CA PRO A 379 5.95 1.45 32.90
C PRO A 379 6.00 2.69 31.99
N ARG A 380 6.32 2.52 30.70
CA ARG A 380 6.36 3.59 29.69
C ARG A 380 5.04 3.79 28.93
N LEU A 381 4.02 2.96 29.18
CA LEU A 381 2.76 3.07 28.46
C LEU A 381 2.03 4.37 28.86
N LYS A 382 1.93 5.29 27.91
CA LYS A 382 1.28 6.61 28.07
C LYS A 382 -0.18 6.59 27.63
N SER A 383 -0.52 5.74 26.67
CA SER A 383 -1.84 5.76 26.05
C SER A 383 -2.37 4.37 25.72
N LEU A 384 -3.63 4.12 26.07
CA LEU A 384 -4.42 2.98 25.62
C LEU A 384 -5.70 3.49 24.99
N VAL A 385 -5.86 3.27 23.68
CA VAL A 385 -7.01 3.74 22.90
C VAL A 385 -7.77 2.55 22.35
N ILE A 386 -9.08 2.51 22.59
CA ILE A 386 -9.98 1.52 22.01
C ILE A 386 -10.98 2.26 21.13
N ASN A 387 -10.80 2.13 19.81
CA ASN A 387 -11.49 2.88 18.79
C ASN A 387 -11.30 4.40 18.98
N ALA A 388 -12.33 5.12 19.41
CA ALA A 388 -12.28 6.55 19.74
C ALA A 388 -12.25 6.84 21.26
N HIS A 389 -12.20 5.79 22.11
CA HIS A 389 -12.24 5.94 23.56
C HIS A 389 -10.82 5.82 24.15
N HIS A 390 -10.38 6.86 24.85
CA HIS A 390 -9.17 6.82 25.66
C HIS A 390 -9.47 6.09 26.97
N CYS A 391 -8.71 5.02 27.25
CA CYS A 391 -8.81 4.28 28.50
C CYS A 391 -7.99 4.97 29.58
N THR A 392 -8.48 4.98 30.82
CA THR A 392 -7.71 5.48 31.96
C THR A 392 -6.66 4.45 32.38
N LEU A 393 -5.38 4.81 32.31
CA LEU A 393 -4.27 3.98 32.76
C LEU A 393 -3.96 4.25 34.23
N LEU A 394 -3.64 3.20 34.99
CA LEU A 394 -3.12 3.33 36.35
C LEU A 394 -1.68 3.82 36.28
N ASP A 395 -1.42 5.00 36.84
CA ASP A 395 -0.07 5.52 37.00
C ASP A 395 0.60 4.83 38.19
N PRO A 396 1.63 3.99 37.96
CA PRO A 396 2.31 3.27 39.04
C PRO A 396 3.05 4.20 40.01
N SER A 397 3.27 5.47 39.65
CA SER A 397 3.90 6.47 40.52
C SER A 397 2.93 7.09 41.54
N LYS A 398 1.62 6.93 41.35
CA LYS A 398 0.59 7.47 42.26
C LYS A 398 0.19 6.43 43.29
N THR A 399 0.34 6.78 44.56
CA THR A 399 0.01 5.90 45.71
C THR A 399 -1.49 5.76 45.97
N GLU A 400 -2.28 6.74 45.52
CA GLU A 400 -3.73 6.77 45.74
C GLU A 400 -4.49 6.14 44.57
N LEU A 401 -5.22 5.05 44.87
CA LEU A 401 -6.15 4.45 43.93
C LEU A 401 -7.45 5.28 43.87
N PRO A 402 -8.05 5.51 42.69
CA PRO A 402 -9.35 6.16 42.60
C PRO A 402 -10.38 5.37 43.41
N GLN A 403 -10.98 6.00 44.43
CA GLN A 403 -11.86 5.32 45.40
C GLN A 403 -13.11 4.66 44.79
N SER A 404 -13.47 5.00 43.54
CA SER A 404 -14.68 4.51 42.87
C SER A 404 -14.43 3.64 41.62
N SER A 405 -13.18 3.44 41.20
CA SER A 405 -12.89 2.77 39.91
C SER A 405 -12.52 1.31 40.09
N LYS A 406 -13.06 0.44 39.22
CA LYS A 406 -12.67 -0.97 39.17
C LYS A 406 -11.33 -1.10 38.44
N ILE A 407 -10.36 -1.77 39.05
CA ILE A 407 -9.03 -1.95 38.44
C ILE A 407 -9.02 -3.25 37.63
N CYS A 408 -8.56 -3.15 36.38
CA CYS A 408 -8.29 -4.29 35.53
C CYS A 408 -6.80 -4.50 35.36
N TYR A 409 -6.32 -5.61 35.94
CA TYR A 409 -4.91 -5.99 35.89
C TYR A 409 -4.60 -6.86 34.68
N PHE A 410 -3.54 -6.48 33.96
CA PHE A 410 -2.92 -7.26 32.90
C PHE A 410 -1.49 -7.60 33.37
N PRO A 411 -1.20 -8.91 33.56
CA PRO A 411 0.11 -9.37 34.02
C PRO A 411 1.20 -9.15 32.97
#